data_AF-A0A7Z9IL11-F1
#
_entry.id   AF-A0A7Z9IL11-F1
#
_cell.length_a   1.000
_cell.length_b   1.000
_cell.length_c   1.000
_cell.angle_alpha   90.00
_cell.angle_beta   90.00
_cell.angle_gamma   90.00
#
_symmetry.space_group_name_H-M   'P 1'
#
loop_
_entity.id
_entity.type
_entity.pdbx_description
1 polymer ?
#
loop_
_entity_poly.entity_id
_entity_poly.type
_entity_poly.pdbx_seq_one_letter_code
_entity_poly.pdbx_strand_id
1 'polypeptide(L)'
;MVTRYRAVPARTTSKGLRSIRSTLGSYGSTTVRIFCCGMLLVFAACDAEQVTAPTTPTSITIDPSSLSLTALNQEGRLTATVRDENGGVKEEAPVTWTTSDRNVVAIFAALGLVTSRGEGTATITATSCSGNCAATATVTVNQEPASVALSDSMLIFSEAGVTVQLTAKVVDLEGYPVAGDTVTWSTSDLGVATVSSTGLVTSVATGTADITATSGSASATAYVIVTQWSSISAGVYHTCSKLGEGAYCWGNNASGQLGDAATSSYRSVATHVVGPPDTWQSVSARYDHSCGFAHSGEGYCWGENSLGQIGNGDTTDVAVPTAMTDTRSWGSISAGWYHSCGVTPSGEGYCWGENPQGQLGNGDSIDVWTPTPVSGGHAWALISAGGNFSCGVTTSGEGYCWGYNYWRQLGDGTRTSRPLPTLVSGGHTWASISTGRYHSCGVATSGDGYCWGYGNYGRLGNGSTNHRSVPTPVSGGHTWAAIAAGNRYHTCGVTTSGEGYCWGRNSYGQVGDGATSNRLIPTLISGEHVWESISTGGYHACGLTVGGGAYCWGRDNYGQLGNGLAEDVRVPIKIFMPS
;
A
#
# COMPACT_ATOMS: atom_id res chain seq x y z
N MET A 1 -27.70 -35.83 23.14
CA MET A 1 -28.85 -36.75 23.03
C MET A 1 -30.14 -35.98 23.35
N VAL A 2 -31.28 -36.39 22.76
CA VAL A 2 -32.68 -36.33 23.29
C VAL A 2 -33.06 -35.10 24.17
N THR A 3 -33.73 -34.03 23.72
CA THR A 3 -35.12 -33.82 23.22
C THR A 3 -36.31 -33.85 24.22
N ARG A 4 -37.04 -32.70 24.28
CA ARG A 4 -38.47 -32.53 24.67
C ARG A 4 -38.80 -32.69 26.19
N TYR A 5 -39.95 -32.27 26.75
CA TYR A 5 -41.36 -32.15 26.29
C TYR A 5 -42.16 -30.98 26.93
N ARG A 6 -43.08 -30.36 26.13
CA ARG A 6 -44.51 -29.96 26.38
C ARG A 6 -45.00 -29.33 27.73
N ALA A 7 -46.11 -28.57 27.84
CA ALA A 7 -47.10 -27.94 26.92
C ALA A 7 -48.10 -27.03 27.73
N VAL A 8 -48.60 -25.87 27.23
CA VAL A 8 -49.95 -25.56 26.60
C VAL A 8 -51.18 -25.77 27.53
N PRO A 9 -52.26 -24.94 27.57
CA PRO A 9 -52.73 -23.83 26.68
C PRO A 9 -52.78 -22.44 27.42
N ALA A 10 -53.63 -21.41 27.23
CA ALA A 10 -54.88 -21.18 26.45
C ALA A 10 -55.28 -19.69 26.20
N ARG A 11 -56.14 -19.46 25.18
CA ARG A 11 -57.37 -18.60 25.06
C ARG A 11 -57.51 -17.25 25.81
N THR A 12 -58.14 -16.17 25.29
CA THR A 12 -59.10 -15.89 24.17
C THR A 12 -59.33 -14.36 24.06
N THR A 13 -59.73 -13.66 22.97
CA THR A 13 -59.87 -13.90 21.50
C THR A 13 -60.20 -12.60 20.72
N SER A 14 -60.13 -12.66 19.37
CA SER A 14 -60.79 -11.78 18.38
C SER A 14 -60.13 -10.42 18.11
N LYS A 15 -60.32 -9.74 16.97
CA LYS A 15 -61.11 -10.03 15.73
C LYS A 15 -60.15 -10.00 14.51
N GLY A 16 -60.46 -10.46 13.29
CA GLY A 16 -61.63 -11.16 12.71
C GLY A 16 -61.26 -11.66 11.29
N LEU A 17 -62.00 -12.60 10.69
CA LEU A 17 -61.63 -13.33 9.45
C LEU A 17 -62.88 -13.53 8.55
N ARG A 18 -62.87 -13.99 7.27
CA ARG A 18 -61.90 -14.61 6.31
C ARG A 18 -62.52 -14.46 4.86
N SER A 19 -62.24 -15.11 3.70
CA SER A 19 -61.36 -16.21 3.22
C SER A 19 -61.31 -16.34 1.66
N ILE A 20 -60.12 -16.26 1.04
CA ILE A 20 -59.66 -17.06 -0.14
C ILE A 20 -60.30 -16.83 -1.54
N ARG A 21 -59.52 -17.20 -2.58
CA ARG A 21 -59.79 -17.30 -4.04
C ARG A 21 -61.06 -18.12 -4.39
N SER A 22 -61.69 -17.86 -5.56
CA SER A 22 -61.56 -18.72 -6.78
C SER A 22 -62.64 -18.52 -7.87
N THR A 23 -62.28 -18.93 -9.10
CA THR A 23 -63.13 -19.40 -10.23
C THR A 23 -64.07 -18.48 -11.02
N LEU A 24 -64.29 -18.95 -12.26
CA LEU A 24 -64.98 -18.40 -13.43
C LEU A 24 -66.42 -17.88 -13.21
N GLY A 25 -66.85 -17.02 -14.14
CA GLY A 25 -68.27 -16.82 -14.50
C GLY A 25 -68.46 -16.87 -16.03
N SER A 26 -69.53 -17.51 -16.49
CA SER A 26 -69.94 -17.61 -17.91
C SER A 26 -71.46 -17.35 -18.05
N TYR A 27 -72.04 -17.70 -19.21
CA TYR A 27 -73.43 -17.44 -19.67
C TYR A 27 -73.67 -16.04 -20.28
N GLY A 28 -74.50 -15.88 -21.33
CA GLY A 28 -75.08 -16.90 -22.21
C GLY A 28 -76.32 -16.45 -23.01
N SER A 29 -76.61 -17.15 -24.12
CA SER A 29 -77.88 -17.19 -24.89
C SER A 29 -78.30 -16.02 -25.81
N THR A 30 -78.24 -16.32 -27.12
CA THR A 30 -79.34 -16.25 -28.13
C THR A 30 -80.27 -15.03 -28.24
N THR A 31 -80.37 -14.46 -29.45
CA THR A 31 -81.63 -13.96 -30.04
C THR A 31 -81.58 -14.09 -31.57
N VAL A 32 -82.74 -14.38 -32.20
CA VAL A 32 -82.89 -14.61 -33.65
C VAL A 32 -83.39 -13.36 -34.38
N ARG A 33 -82.94 -13.14 -35.62
CA ARG A 33 -83.77 -12.51 -36.67
C ARG A 33 -83.35 -12.93 -38.09
N ILE A 34 -84.34 -12.98 -38.97
CA ILE A 34 -84.28 -13.44 -40.38
C ILE A 34 -84.45 -12.22 -41.29
N PHE A 35 -83.79 -12.17 -42.46
CA PHE A 35 -84.41 -11.68 -43.70
C PHE A 35 -83.71 -12.25 -44.95
N CYS A 36 -84.42 -12.20 -46.09
CA CYS A 36 -84.27 -13.14 -47.20
C CYS A 36 -83.29 -12.74 -48.34
N CYS A 37 -82.89 -13.77 -49.09
CA CYS A 37 -82.66 -13.83 -50.55
C CYS A 37 -81.78 -12.78 -51.26
N GLY A 38 -80.74 -13.31 -51.94
CA GLY A 38 -80.04 -12.65 -53.04
C GLY A 38 -79.24 -13.67 -53.86
N MET A 39 -79.89 -14.38 -54.79
CA MET A 39 -79.17 -15.24 -55.75
C MET A 39 -78.41 -14.39 -56.76
N LEU A 40 -77.14 -14.69 -56.99
CA LEU A 40 -76.43 -14.28 -58.21
C LEU A 40 -75.33 -15.29 -58.55
N LEU A 41 -75.53 -15.99 -59.67
CA LEU A 41 -74.52 -16.82 -60.31
C LEU A 41 -73.55 -15.92 -61.06
N VAL A 42 -72.25 -16.08 -60.83
CA VAL A 42 -71.19 -15.61 -61.73
C VAL A 42 -70.28 -16.80 -62.01
N PHE A 43 -69.82 -16.91 -63.26
CA PHE A 43 -69.18 -18.11 -63.79
C PHE A 43 -67.76 -18.30 -63.22
N ALA A 44 -67.40 -19.56 -63.00
CA ALA A 44 -66.00 -19.95 -62.88
C ALA A 44 -65.35 -19.78 -64.26
N ALA A 45 -64.62 -18.68 -64.45
CA ALA A 45 -63.66 -18.57 -65.54
C ALA A 45 -62.52 -19.54 -65.27
N CYS A 46 -62.40 -20.59 -66.08
CA CYS A 46 -61.25 -21.47 -66.03
C CYS A 46 -60.10 -20.80 -66.76
N ASP A 47 -59.38 -19.92 -66.06
CA ASP A 47 -58.02 -19.58 -66.47
C ASP A 47 -57.20 -20.86 -66.38
N ALA A 48 -56.84 -21.39 -67.54
CA ALA A 48 -55.92 -22.49 -67.63
C ALA A 48 -54.52 -21.95 -67.30
N GLU A 49 -54.09 -22.12 -66.05
CA GLU A 49 -52.67 -22.17 -65.75
C GLU A 49 -52.03 -23.12 -66.74
N GLN A 50 -51.19 -22.59 -67.63
CA GLN A 50 -50.37 -23.47 -68.45
C GLN A 50 -49.42 -24.17 -67.48
N VAL A 51 -49.68 -25.47 -67.29
CA VAL A 51 -48.74 -26.41 -66.68
C VAL A 51 -47.53 -26.46 -67.61
N THR A 52 -46.64 -25.49 -67.42
CA THR A 52 -45.30 -25.52 -67.95
C THR A 52 -44.69 -26.85 -67.52
N ALA A 53 -44.12 -27.58 -68.47
CA ALA A 53 -43.50 -28.86 -68.18
C ALA A 53 -42.49 -28.67 -67.03
N PRO A 54 -42.39 -29.61 -66.06
CA PRO A 54 -41.65 -29.39 -64.83
C PRO A 54 -40.17 -29.12 -65.13
N THR A 55 -39.83 -27.83 -65.22
CA THR A 55 -38.51 -27.36 -65.64
C THR A 55 -37.48 -27.82 -64.63
N THR A 56 -36.48 -28.55 -65.10
CA THR A 56 -35.50 -29.21 -64.25
C THR A 56 -34.57 -28.18 -63.60
N PRO A 57 -34.14 -28.39 -62.34
CA PRO A 57 -33.02 -27.64 -61.76
C PRO A 57 -31.76 -27.74 -62.63
N THR A 58 -31.16 -26.60 -62.96
CA THR A 58 -29.94 -26.50 -63.80
C THR A 58 -28.83 -25.67 -63.16
N SER A 59 -29.12 -24.91 -62.10
CA SER A 59 -28.11 -24.13 -61.38
C SER A 59 -28.46 -23.95 -59.90
N ILE A 60 -27.45 -23.63 -59.11
CA ILE A 60 -27.56 -23.30 -57.68
C ILE A 60 -26.59 -22.16 -57.35
N THR A 61 -26.98 -21.27 -56.44
CA THR A 61 -26.15 -20.17 -55.92
C THR A 61 -26.29 -20.07 -54.41
N ILE A 62 -25.21 -19.77 -53.68
CA ILE A 62 -25.27 -19.48 -52.24
C ILE A 62 -25.11 -17.97 -52.02
N ASP A 63 -25.96 -17.41 -51.15
CA ASP A 63 -25.87 -16.04 -50.65
C ASP A 63 -25.87 -16.03 -49.09
N PRO A 64 -24.91 -15.34 -48.42
CA PRO A 64 -23.73 -14.71 -48.99
C PRO A 64 -22.69 -15.73 -49.50
N SER A 65 -21.86 -15.33 -50.47
CA SER A 65 -20.75 -16.15 -50.96
C SER A 65 -19.58 -16.27 -49.98
N SER A 66 -19.54 -15.43 -48.95
CA SER A 66 -18.60 -15.51 -47.83
C SER A 66 -19.25 -15.09 -46.52
N LEU A 67 -18.94 -15.78 -45.43
CA LEU A 67 -19.43 -15.52 -44.07
C LEU A 67 -18.24 -15.48 -43.11
N SER A 68 -18.18 -14.45 -42.26
CA SER A 68 -17.20 -14.35 -41.18
C SER A 68 -17.88 -14.53 -39.83
N LEU A 69 -17.29 -15.34 -38.95
CA LEU A 69 -17.72 -15.56 -37.57
C LEU A 69 -16.55 -15.20 -36.65
N THR A 70 -16.84 -14.50 -35.54
CA THR A 70 -15.87 -13.93 -34.61
C THR A 70 -15.85 -14.59 -33.22
N ALA A 71 -16.75 -15.54 -32.95
CA ALA A 71 -16.81 -16.29 -31.70
C ALA A 71 -17.12 -17.79 -31.94
N LEU A 72 -16.87 -18.65 -30.95
CA LEU A 72 -17.22 -20.07 -31.00
C LEU A 72 -18.70 -20.32 -30.65
N ASN A 73 -19.32 -21.28 -31.31
CA ASN A 73 -20.77 -21.54 -31.31
C ASN A 73 -21.64 -20.38 -31.83
N GLN A 74 -21.04 -19.33 -32.40
CA GLN A 74 -21.75 -18.29 -33.11
C GLN A 74 -22.44 -18.88 -34.35
N GLU A 75 -23.68 -18.46 -34.59
CA GLU A 75 -24.46 -18.89 -35.76
C GLU A 75 -24.45 -17.83 -36.88
N GLY A 76 -24.42 -18.30 -38.12
CA GLY A 76 -24.67 -17.52 -39.33
C GLY A 76 -25.45 -18.33 -40.35
N ARG A 77 -26.00 -17.69 -41.38
CA ARG A 77 -26.91 -18.35 -42.33
C ARG A 77 -26.46 -18.19 -43.77
N LEU A 78 -26.49 -19.30 -44.51
CA LEU A 78 -26.26 -19.37 -45.94
C LEU A 78 -27.58 -19.77 -46.62
N THR A 79 -27.97 -19.04 -47.66
CA THR A 79 -29.20 -19.30 -48.42
C THR A 79 -28.84 -19.87 -49.79
N ALA A 80 -29.22 -21.11 -50.06
CA ALA A 80 -29.08 -21.71 -51.38
C ALA A 80 -30.33 -21.40 -52.24
N THR A 81 -30.13 -20.74 -53.38
CA THR A 81 -31.18 -20.55 -54.38
C THR A 81 -30.93 -21.53 -55.53
N VAL A 82 -31.87 -22.46 -55.77
CA VAL A 82 -31.85 -23.36 -56.93
C VAL A 82 -32.69 -22.75 -58.04
N ARG A 83 -32.20 -22.79 -59.28
CA ARG A 83 -32.89 -22.25 -60.47
C ARG A 83 -32.96 -23.26 -61.61
N ASP A 84 -33.97 -23.10 -62.45
CA ASP A 84 -34.13 -23.83 -63.72
C ASP A 84 -33.46 -23.12 -64.91
N GLU A 85 -33.56 -23.75 -66.08
CA GLU A 85 -33.01 -23.26 -67.37
C GLU A 85 -33.53 -21.88 -67.81
N ASN A 86 -34.67 -21.42 -67.27
CA ASN A 86 -35.25 -20.11 -67.53
C ASN A 86 -34.95 -19.10 -66.40
N GLY A 87 -34.14 -19.50 -65.41
CA GLY A 87 -33.79 -18.69 -64.23
C GLY A 87 -34.85 -18.69 -63.12
N GLY A 88 -35.95 -19.43 -63.28
CA GLY A 88 -37.04 -19.55 -62.30
C GLY A 88 -36.59 -20.28 -61.04
N VAL A 89 -36.96 -19.77 -59.86
CA VAL A 89 -36.57 -20.36 -58.57
C VAL A 89 -37.36 -21.64 -58.29
N LYS A 90 -36.68 -22.66 -57.74
CA LYS A 90 -37.28 -23.95 -57.36
C LYS A 90 -37.20 -24.14 -55.84
N GLU A 91 -38.17 -23.61 -55.12
CA GLU A 91 -38.17 -23.59 -53.65
C GLU A 91 -38.23 -24.99 -53.01
N GLU A 92 -38.87 -25.96 -53.67
CA GLU A 92 -38.92 -27.36 -53.21
C GLU A 92 -37.72 -28.23 -53.69
N ALA A 93 -36.75 -27.65 -54.41
CA ALA A 93 -35.62 -28.44 -54.90
C ALA A 93 -34.69 -28.86 -53.73
N PRO A 94 -34.39 -30.16 -53.56
CA PRO A 94 -33.57 -30.62 -52.44
C PRO A 94 -32.13 -30.10 -52.58
N VAL A 95 -31.62 -29.52 -51.49
CA VAL A 95 -30.23 -29.06 -51.37
C VAL A 95 -29.52 -29.88 -50.30
N THR A 96 -28.41 -30.52 -50.67
CA THR A 96 -27.51 -31.20 -49.74
C THR A 96 -26.36 -30.26 -49.39
N TRP A 97 -26.11 -30.06 -48.09
CA TRP A 97 -25.04 -29.20 -47.61
C TRP A 97 -23.88 -30.01 -47.03
N THR A 98 -22.66 -29.57 -47.31
CA THR A 98 -21.42 -30.17 -46.79
C THR A 98 -20.41 -29.08 -46.40
N THR A 99 -19.46 -29.43 -45.52
CA THR A 99 -18.32 -28.59 -45.14
C THR A 99 -17.02 -29.33 -45.46
N SER A 100 -15.98 -28.61 -45.88
CA SER A 100 -14.62 -29.14 -46.03
C SER A 100 -13.97 -29.50 -44.70
N ASP A 101 -14.29 -28.79 -43.62
CA ASP A 101 -13.80 -29.07 -42.26
C ASP A 101 -14.94 -28.97 -41.23
N ARG A 102 -15.05 -30.02 -40.40
CA ARG A 102 -16.07 -30.17 -39.34
C ARG A 102 -15.58 -29.70 -37.96
N ASN A 103 -14.28 -29.43 -37.83
CA ASN A 103 -13.66 -28.85 -36.64
C ASN A 103 -13.80 -27.32 -36.66
N VAL A 104 -13.77 -26.69 -37.84
CA VAL A 104 -13.95 -25.24 -38.01
C VAL A 104 -15.44 -24.86 -37.93
N VAL A 105 -16.32 -25.54 -38.69
CA VAL A 105 -17.77 -25.28 -38.70
C VAL A 105 -18.61 -26.56 -38.78
N ALA A 106 -19.81 -26.51 -38.20
CA ALA A 106 -20.90 -27.42 -38.55
C ALA A 106 -21.96 -26.71 -39.40
N ILE A 107 -22.71 -27.46 -40.20
CA ILE A 107 -23.84 -26.94 -40.98
C ILE A 107 -25.08 -27.83 -40.79
N PHE A 108 -26.20 -27.21 -40.42
CA PHE A 108 -27.50 -27.88 -40.27
C PHE A 108 -28.23 -27.86 -41.62
N ALA A 109 -28.08 -28.96 -42.36
CA ALA A 109 -28.45 -29.05 -43.78
C ALA A 109 -29.92 -28.74 -44.11
N ALA A 110 -30.84 -28.84 -43.16
CA ALA A 110 -32.25 -28.53 -43.40
C ALA A 110 -32.55 -27.00 -43.46
N LEU A 111 -31.64 -26.14 -43.00
CA LEU A 111 -31.89 -24.67 -42.89
C LEU A 111 -30.78 -23.78 -43.46
N GLY A 112 -29.64 -24.35 -43.88
CA GLY A 112 -28.46 -23.57 -44.28
C GLY A 112 -27.77 -22.82 -43.12
N LEU A 113 -28.09 -23.21 -41.88
CA LEU A 113 -27.54 -22.63 -40.66
C LEU A 113 -26.14 -23.19 -40.39
N VAL A 114 -25.17 -22.31 -40.21
CA VAL A 114 -23.76 -22.62 -39.94
C VAL A 114 -23.43 -22.21 -38.50
N THR A 115 -22.72 -23.08 -37.78
CA THR A 115 -22.28 -22.83 -36.40
C THR A 115 -20.76 -23.03 -36.31
N SER A 116 -20.03 -22.04 -35.78
CA SER A 116 -18.58 -22.14 -35.57
C SER A 116 -18.22 -23.17 -34.48
N ARG A 117 -17.05 -23.80 -34.64
CA ARG A 117 -16.54 -24.87 -33.75
C ARG A 117 -15.05 -24.77 -33.44
N GLY A 118 -14.29 -24.06 -34.27
CA GLY A 118 -12.86 -23.85 -34.13
C GLY A 118 -12.42 -22.78 -35.12
N GLU A 119 -11.25 -22.18 -34.88
CA GLU A 119 -10.66 -21.16 -35.74
C GLU A 119 -10.21 -21.73 -37.10
N GLY A 120 -10.22 -20.91 -38.15
CA GLY A 120 -9.76 -21.25 -39.49
C GLY A 120 -10.80 -20.99 -40.58
N THR A 121 -10.61 -21.58 -41.77
CA THR A 121 -11.49 -21.38 -42.93
C THR A 121 -11.99 -22.71 -43.47
N ALA A 122 -13.29 -22.81 -43.74
CA ALA A 122 -13.94 -23.96 -44.35
C ALA A 122 -14.77 -23.56 -45.57
N THR A 123 -14.73 -24.39 -46.62
CA THR A 123 -15.62 -24.24 -47.78
C THR A 123 -16.91 -25.02 -47.52
N ILE A 124 -18.03 -24.30 -47.46
CA ILE A 124 -19.36 -24.89 -47.49
C ILE A 124 -19.75 -25.14 -48.94
N THR A 125 -20.18 -26.36 -49.26
CA THR A 125 -20.71 -26.71 -50.60
C THR A 125 -22.18 -27.09 -50.49
N ALA A 126 -23.02 -26.41 -51.27
CA ALA A 126 -24.42 -26.75 -51.48
C ALA A 126 -24.59 -27.44 -52.83
N THR A 127 -25.22 -28.61 -52.85
CA THR A 127 -25.38 -29.45 -54.04
C THR A 127 -26.85 -29.77 -54.29
N SER A 128 -27.30 -29.64 -55.54
CA SER A 128 -28.66 -30.00 -55.99
C SER A 128 -28.60 -30.62 -57.39
N CYS A 129 -29.70 -30.59 -58.17
CA CYS A 129 -29.81 -31.18 -59.51
C CYS A 129 -29.40 -32.67 -59.55
N SER A 130 -29.81 -33.45 -58.54
CA SER A 130 -29.39 -34.86 -58.35
C SER A 130 -27.88 -35.09 -58.25
N GLY A 131 -27.11 -34.06 -57.87
CA GLY A 131 -25.65 -34.08 -57.78
C GLY A 131 -24.94 -33.21 -58.83
N ASN A 132 -25.63 -32.79 -59.89
CA ASN A 132 -25.01 -32.16 -61.06
C ASN A 132 -24.79 -30.63 -60.93
N CYS A 133 -25.38 -29.98 -59.94
CA CYS A 133 -25.17 -28.55 -59.67
C CYS A 133 -24.58 -28.38 -58.27
N ALA A 134 -23.47 -27.65 -58.16
CA ALA A 134 -22.88 -27.29 -56.88
C ALA A 134 -22.51 -25.80 -56.85
N ALA A 135 -22.64 -25.18 -55.68
CA ALA A 135 -22.14 -23.85 -55.38
C ALA A 135 -21.38 -23.89 -54.05
N THR A 136 -20.40 -23.00 -53.90
CA THR A 136 -19.52 -22.92 -52.74
C THR A 136 -19.56 -21.55 -52.09
N ALA A 137 -19.61 -21.51 -50.76
CA ALA A 137 -19.40 -20.31 -49.96
C ALA A 137 -18.24 -20.55 -48.98
N THR A 138 -17.47 -19.50 -48.71
CA THR A 138 -16.32 -19.58 -47.77
C THR A 138 -16.76 -19.10 -46.39
N VAL A 139 -16.58 -19.93 -45.36
CA VAL A 139 -16.81 -19.52 -43.97
C VAL A 139 -15.48 -19.43 -43.25
N THR A 140 -15.17 -18.27 -42.69
CA THR A 140 -13.97 -18.04 -41.88
C THR A 140 -14.38 -17.79 -40.43
N VAL A 141 -13.76 -18.49 -39.50
CA VAL A 141 -13.87 -18.30 -38.06
C VAL A 141 -12.57 -17.70 -37.55
N ASN A 142 -12.61 -16.46 -37.08
CA ASN A 142 -11.49 -15.74 -36.47
C ASN A 142 -11.89 -15.43 -35.03
N GLN A 143 -11.46 -16.20 -34.03
CA GLN A 143 -11.97 -16.05 -32.66
C GLN A 143 -11.41 -14.76 -32.02
N GLU A 144 -12.22 -13.72 -31.94
CA GLU A 144 -11.78 -12.39 -31.48
C GLU A 144 -12.00 -12.19 -29.97
N PRO A 145 -10.99 -11.72 -29.23
CA PRO A 145 -11.12 -11.28 -27.84
C PRO A 145 -12.23 -10.23 -27.67
N ALA A 146 -13.30 -10.59 -26.97
CA ALA A 146 -14.40 -9.67 -26.63
C ALA A 146 -14.28 -9.11 -25.21
N SER A 147 -13.69 -9.87 -24.28
CA SER A 147 -13.37 -9.37 -22.94
C SER A 147 -12.16 -10.07 -22.32
N VAL A 148 -11.47 -9.32 -21.45
CA VAL A 148 -10.41 -9.82 -20.57
C VAL A 148 -10.92 -9.71 -19.13
N ALA A 149 -10.64 -10.70 -18.29
CA ALA A 149 -10.88 -10.65 -16.85
C ALA A 149 -9.59 -10.98 -16.09
N LEU A 150 -9.23 -10.15 -15.11
CA LEU A 150 -8.09 -10.39 -14.22
C LEU A 150 -8.50 -11.23 -13.00
N SER A 151 -7.54 -11.91 -12.38
CA SER A 151 -7.74 -12.58 -11.08
C SER A 151 -8.12 -11.60 -9.97
N ASP A 152 -7.52 -10.41 -10.00
CA ASP A 152 -7.62 -9.37 -9.00
C ASP A 152 -7.73 -8.02 -9.70
N SER A 153 -8.63 -7.14 -9.25
CA SER A 153 -8.77 -5.77 -9.77
C SER A 153 -7.99 -4.72 -8.99
N MET A 154 -7.38 -5.12 -7.87
CA MET A 154 -6.63 -4.23 -6.98
C MET A 154 -5.50 -5.00 -6.29
N LEU A 155 -4.29 -4.44 -6.28
CA LEU A 155 -3.13 -4.95 -5.55
C LEU A 155 -2.62 -3.88 -4.58
N ILE A 156 -2.29 -4.28 -3.35
CA ILE A 156 -1.75 -3.37 -2.33
C ILE A 156 -0.43 -3.96 -1.79
N PHE A 157 0.65 -3.18 -1.89
CA PHE A 157 1.99 -3.56 -1.47
C PHE A 157 2.51 -2.63 -0.36
N SER A 158 3.13 -3.21 0.67
CA SER A 158 3.70 -2.49 1.82
C SER A 158 5.22 -2.26 1.73
N GLU A 159 5.88 -2.88 0.76
CA GLU A 159 7.34 -2.91 0.58
C GLU A 159 7.67 -2.94 -0.92
N ALA A 160 8.91 -2.57 -1.28
CA ALA A 160 9.48 -2.75 -2.61
C ALA A 160 9.88 -4.22 -2.88
N GLY A 161 9.95 -4.62 -4.15
CA GLY A 161 10.42 -5.95 -4.56
C GLY A 161 9.47 -7.12 -4.27
N VAL A 162 8.26 -6.84 -3.75
CA VAL A 162 7.23 -7.85 -3.48
C VAL A 162 6.51 -8.17 -4.79
N THR A 163 6.32 -9.46 -5.07
CA THR A 163 5.73 -9.92 -6.34
C THR A 163 4.36 -10.56 -6.16
N VAL A 164 3.42 -10.26 -7.06
CA VAL A 164 2.12 -10.94 -7.19
C VAL A 164 1.87 -11.32 -8.64
N GLN A 165 1.44 -12.56 -8.88
CA GLN A 165 1.12 -13.07 -10.20
C GLN A 165 -0.35 -12.80 -10.54
N LEU A 166 -0.63 -11.77 -11.34
CA LEU A 166 -1.96 -11.60 -11.94
C LEU A 166 -2.15 -12.63 -13.05
N THR A 167 -3.37 -13.15 -13.19
CA THR A 167 -3.73 -13.99 -14.36
C THR A 167 -4.85 -13.34 -15.15
N ALA A 168 -4.72 -13.31 -16.47
CA ALA A 168 -5.75 -12.81 -17.39
C ALA A 168 -6.47 -13.98 -18.06
N LYS A 169 -7.81 -13.99 -18.01
CA LYS A 169 -8.68 -14.88 -18.78
C LYS A 169 -9.29 -14.07 -19.92
N VAL A 170 -9.01 -14.47 -21.16
CA VAL A 170 -9.64 -13.89 -22.36
C VAL A 170 -10.81 -14.77 -22.80
N VAL A 171 -11.92 -14.15 -23.21
CA VAL A 171 -13.05 -14.85 -23.84
C VAL A 171 -13.60 -14.07 -25.04
N ASP A 172 -14.21 -14.81 -25.98
CA ASP A 172 -14.95 -14.27 -27.11
C ASP A 172 -16.35 -13.77 -26.71
N LEU A 173 -17.12 -13.30 -27.71
CA LEU A 173 -18.42 -12.66 -27.53
C LEU A 173 -19.48 -13.61 -26.91
N GLU A 174 -19.32 -14.92 -27.09
CA GLU A 174 -20.21 -15.96 -26.55
C GLU A 174 -19.65 -16.55 -25.21
N GLY A 175 -18.53 -16.01 -24.72
CA GLY A 175 -17.93 -16.36 -23.43
C GLY A 175 -16.99 -17.58 -23.46
N TYR A 176 -16.64 -18.10 -24.65
CA TYR A 176 -15.68 -19.20 -24.78
C TYR A 176 -14.24 -18.69 -24.70
N PRO A 177 -13.30 -19.43 -24.07
CA PRO A 177 -11.90 -19.03 -24.03
C PRO A 177 -11.29 -18.91 -25.42
N VAL A 178 -10.51 -17.85 -25.66
CA VAL A 178 -9.71 -17.71 -26.89
C VAL A 178 -8.41 -18.49 -26.71
N ALA A 179 -8.17 -19.48 -27.57
CA ALA A 179 -7.10 -20.45 -27.38
C ALA A 179 -5.82 -20.07 -28.16
N GLY A 180 -4.66 -20.12 -27.49
CA GLY A 180 -3.38 -19.70 -28.08
C GLY A 180 -3.16 -18.18 -28.14
N ASP A 181 -4.13 -17.41 -27.63
CA ASP A 181 -4.12 -15.96 -27.62
C ASP A 181 -2.99 -15.35 -26.75
N THR A 182 -2.49 -14.17 -27.15
CA THR A 182 -1.31 -13.54 -26.55
C THR A 182 -1.69 -12.28 -25.77
N VAL A 183 -1.91 -12.44 -24.47
CA VAL A 183 -2.11 -11.31 -23.56
C VAL A 183 -0.82 -10.49 -23.45
N THR A 184 -0.92 -9.22 -23.83
CA THR A 184 0.12 -8.21 -23.61
C THR A 184 -0.11 -7.50 -22.28
N TRP A 185 0.98 -7.21 -21.56
CA TRP A 185 0.94 -6.57 -20.24
C TRP A 185 1.68 -5.23 -20.25
N SER A 186 1.12 -4.22 -19.60
CA SER A 186 1.74 -2.89 -19.42
C SER A 186 1.48 -2.34 -18.02
N THR A 187 2.31 -1.37 -17.63
CA THR A 187 2.13 -0.53 -16.43
C THR A 187 2.03 0.94 -16.85
N SER A 188 1.24 1.74 -16.12
CA SER A 188 1.24 3.20 -16.30
C SER A 188 2.48 3.88 -15.72
N ASP A 189 3.11 3.29 -14.70
CA ASP A 189 4.30 3.83 -14.04
C ASP A 189 5.28 2.74 -13.57
N LEU A 190 6.39 2.61 -14.29
CA LEU A 190 7.50 1.71 -13.98
C LEU A 190 8.23 2.05 -12.68
N GLY A 191 8.10 3.28 -12.17
CA GLY A 191 8.66 3.72 -10.89
C GLY A 191 7.84 3.26 -9.68
N VAL A 192 6.57 2.92 -9.87
CA VAL A 192 5.69 2.39 -8.81
C VAL A 192 5.58 0.87 -8.90
N ALA A 193 5.27 0.33 -10.08
CA ALA A 193 5.10 -1.11 -10.28
C ALA A 193 5.50 -1.55 -11.69
N THR A 194 6.26 -2.63 -11.78
CA THR A 194 6.58 -3.30 -13.05
C THR A 194 5.69 -4.53 -13.25
N VAL A 195 5.53 -4.98 -14.49
CA VAL A 195 4.86 -6.26 -14.82
C VAL A 195 5.65 -7.01 -15.89
N SER A 196 5.79 -8.33 -15.73
CA SER A 196 6.42 -9.20 -16.72
C SER A 196 5.47 -9.52 -17.89
N SER A 197 6.02 -10.09 -18.98
CA SER A 197 5.22 -10.67 -20.06
C SER A 197 4.32 -11.83 -19.64
N THR A 198 4.46 -12.36 -18.42
CA THR A 198 3.61 -13.41 -17.85
C THR A 198 2.58 -12.88 -16.85
N GLY A 199 2.50 -11.56 -16.61
CA GLY A 199 1.60 -10.97 -15.61
C GLY A 199 2.14 -10.95 -14.17
N LEU A 200 3.44 -11.23 -13.97
CA LEU A 200 4.06 -11.12 -12.65
C LEU A 200 4.32 -9.63 -12.35
N VAL A 201 3.51 -9.05 -11.47
CA VAL A 201 3.63 -7.67 -10.99
C VAL A 201 4.67 -7.62 -9.87
N THR A 202 5.53 -6.60 -9.87
CA THR A 202 6.53 -6.34 -8.82
C THR A 202 6.44 -4.89 -8.35
N SER A 203 6.31 -4.67 -7.04
CA SER A 203 6.34 -3.32 -6.44
C SER A 203 7.74 -2.68 -6.51
N VAL A 204 7.79 -1.36 -6.67
CA VAL A 204 9.04 -0.59 -6.82
C VAL A 204 9.14 0.49 -5.74
N ALA A 205 8.29 1.51 -5.77
CA ALA A 205 8.28 2.61 -4.80
C ALA A 205 6.86 3.07 -4.48
N THR A 206 6.70 3.83 -3.38
CA THR A 206 5.40 4.40 -2.96
C THR A 206 4.75 5.21 -4.07
N GLY A 207 3.47 4.94 -4.34
CA GLY A 207 2.69 5.59 -5.39
C GLY A 207 1.54 4.70 -5.86
N THR A 208 0.95 5.02 -7.01
CA THR A 208 -0.10 4.21 -7.65
C THR A 208 0.13 4.01 -9.14
N ALA A 209 -0.27 2.85 -9.67
CA ALA A 209 -0.10 2.51 -11.08
C ALA A 209 -1.20 1.56 -11.59
N ASP A 210 -1.56 1.69 -12.87
CA ASP A 210 -2.48 0.80 -13.56
C ASP A 210 -1.71 -0.32 -14.27
N ILE A 211 -1.99 -1.57 -13.91
CA ILE A 211 -1.46 -2.75 -14.62
C ILE A 211 -2.54 -3.24 -15.58
N THR A 212 -2.30 -3.10 -16.88
CA THR A 212 -3.29 -3.44 -17.92
C THR A 212 -2.87 -4.71 -18.66
N ALA A 213 -3.81 -5.65 -18.77
CA ALA A 213 -3.75 -6.80 -19.66
C ALA A 213 -4.62 -6.53 -20.89
N THR A 214 -4.04 -6.63 -22.08
CA THR A 214 -4.72 -6.38 -23.36
C THR A 214 -4.55 -7.55 -24.30
N SER A 215 -5.65 -7.97 -24.93
CA SER A 215 -5.61 -8.83 -26.11
C SER A 215 -6.62 -8.38 -27.17
N GLY A 216 -6.19 -8.32 -28.43
CA GLY A 216 -6.98 -7.73 -29.52
C GLY A 216 -7.40 -6.30 -29.19
N SER A 217 -8.71 -6.05 -29.18
CA SER A 217 -9.34 -4.79 -28.76
C SER A 217 -9.84 -4.82 -27.30
N ALA A 218 -9.78 -5.97 -26.62
CA ALA A 218 -10.25 -6.16 -25.26
C ALA A 218 -9.11 -5.94 -24.24
N SER A 219 -9.43 -5.27 -23.13
CA SER A 219 -8.47 -5.04 -22.05
C SER A 219 -9.12 -5.02 -20.68
N ALA A 220 -8.33 -5.31 -19.64
CA ALA A 220 -8.70 -5.16 -18.24
C ALA A 220 -7.52 -4.62 -17.43
N THR A 221 -7.81 -3.81 -16.41
CA THR A 221 -6.82 -3.10 -15.61
C THR A 221 -6.98 -3.45 -14.13
N ALA A 222 -5.86 -3.71 -13.45
CA ALA A 222 -5.78 -3.81 -12.00
C ALA A 222 -5.08 -2.58 -11.43
N TYR A 223 -5.67 -1.99 -10.39
CA TYR A 223 -5.12 -0.81 -9.72
C TYR A 223 -4.08 -1.23 -8.67
N VAL A 224 -2.84 -0.77 -8.81
CA VAL A 224 -1.77 -1.01 -7.85
C VAL A 224 -1.60 0.19 -6.92
N ILE A 225 -1.59 -0.08 -5.62
CA ILE A 225 -1.13 0.85 -4.59
C ILE A 225 0.14 0.29 -3.96
N VAL A 226 1.17 1.12 -3.84
CA VAL A 226 2.36 0.83 -3.03
C VAL A 226 2.46 1.90 -1.94
N THR A 227 2.51 1.48 -0.68
CA THR A 227 2.61 2.39 0.48
C THR A 227 3.66 1.88 1.46
N GLN A 228 4.79 2.59 1.54
CA GLN A 228 5.95 2.20 2.34
C GLN A 228 6.18 3.13 3.54
N TRP A 229 6.83 2.60 4.58
CA TRP A 229 7.33 3.41 5.69
C TRP A 229 8.55 4.23 5.22
N SER A 230 8.57 5.53 5.55
CA SER A 230 9.57 6.49 5.02
C SER A 230 10.39 7.22 6.09
N SER A 231 10.01 7.11 7.36
CA SER A 231 10.85 7.50 8.51
C SER A 231 10.40 6.75 9.76
N ILE A 232 11.29 6.45 10.70
CA ILE A 232 10.93 5.82 11.98
C ILE A 232 11.63 6.47 13.17
N SER A 233 10.89 6.73 14.23
CA SER A 233 11.35 7.41 15.43
C SER A 233 10.92 6.62 16.67
N ALA A 234 11.87 5.99 17.35
CA ALA A 234 11.63 5.22 18.56
C ALA A 234 11.78 6.12 19.80
N GLY A 235 10.65 6.36 20.48
CA GLY A 235 10.60 7.03 21.77
C GLY A 235 11.03 6.13 22.93
N VAL A 236 10.66 6.48 24.17
CA VAL A 236 11.10 5.71 25.35
C VAL A 236 10.22 4.50 25.59
N TYR A 237 8.91 4.65 25.36
CA TYR A 237 7.90 3.60 25.43
C TYR A 237 6.89 3.64 24.28
N HIS A 238 7.13 4.48 23.26
CA HIS A 238 6.35 4.57 22.03
C HIS A 238 7.26 4.62 20.81
N THR A 239 6.67 4.52 19.62
CA THR A 239 7.34 4.63 18.32
C THR A 239 6.39 5.35 17.37
N CYS A 240 6.91 6.24 16.52
CA CYS A 240 6.15 6.91 15.46
C CYS A 240 6.86 6.75 14.11
N SER A 241 6.11 6.75 13.01
CA SER A 241 6.60 6.51 11.66
C SER A 241 5.71 7.16 10.60
N LYS A 242 6.28 7.64 9.48
CA LYS A 242 5.54 8.17 8.31
C LYS A 242 5.25 7.05 7.31
N LEU A 243 3.99 6.92 6.88
CA LEU A 243 3.53 5.96 5.87
C LEU A 243 2.66 6.67 4.82
N GLY A 244 3.07 6.61 3.56
CA GLY A 244 2.52 7.53 2.55
C GLY A 244 2.72 8.96 3.03
N GLU A 245 1.67 9.79 3.04
CA GLU A 245 1.73 11.14 3.63
C GLU A 245 1.42 11.22 5.14
N GLY A 246 0.78 10.19 5.69
CA GLY A 246 0.28 10.19 7.06
C GLY A 246 1.33 9.84 8.12
N ALA A 247 1.08 10.29 9.35
CA ALA A 247 1.84 9.90 10.53
C ALA A 247 1.09 8.83 11.34
N TYR A 248 1.81 7.83 11.82
CA TYR A 248 1.28 6.78 12.67
C TYR A 248 2.17 6.58 13.89
N CYS A 249 1.56 6.40 15.06
CA CYS A 249 2.24 6.17 16.32
C CYS A 249 1.65 4.96 17.06
N TRP A 250 2.47 4.28 17.86
CA TRP A 250 2.07 3.14 18.69
C TRP A 250 2.97 3.01 19.93
N GLY A 251 2.55 2.20 20.91
CA GLY A 251 3.17 2.11 22.24
C GLY A 251 2.37 2.84 23.32
N ASN A 252 3.07 3.36 24.34
CA ASN A 252 2.49 4.12 25.45
C ASN A 252 1.70 5.36 24.99
N ASN A 253 0.54 5.63 25.62
CA ASN A 253 -0.30 6.79 25.33
C ASN A 253 -0.81 7.54 26.58
N ALA A 254 -0.14 7.35 27.72
CA ALA A 254 -0.56 7.89 29.01
C ALA A 254 -0.63 9.44 29.06
N SER A 255 0.09 10.12 28.16
CA SER A 255 0.15 11.58 28.03
C SER A 255 -0.45 12.07 26.71
N GLY A 256 -1.04 11.19 25.89
CA GLY A 256 -1.50 11.52 24.54
C GLY A 256 -0.41 11.55 23.46
N GLN A 257 0.79 11.01 23.74
CA GLN A 257 1.97 11.06 22.86
C GLN A 257 1.85 10.28 21.55
N LEU A 258 0.76 9.52 21.36
CA LEU A 258 0.43 8.92 20.06
C LEU A 258 -0.37 9.85 19.14
N GLY A 259 -0.98 10.93 19.67
CA GLY A 259 -1.70 11.91 18.85
C GLY A 259 -3.03 11.41 18.28
N ASP A 260 -3.61 10.35 18.85
CA ASP A 260 -4.85 9.69 18.40
C ASP A 260 -6.12 10.25 19.08
N ALA A 261 -6.05 11.48 19.62
CA ALA A 261 -7.07 12.14 20.43
C ALA A 261 -7.44 11.42 21.76
N ALA A 262 -6.65 10.44 22.20
CA ALA A 262 -6.86 9.74 23.48
C ALA A 262 -5.67 9.87 24.43
N THR A 263 -5.94 9.92 25.73
CA THR A 263 -4.97 9.85 26.84
C THR A 263 -5.13 8.53 27.60
N SER A 264 -5.21 7.42 26.86
CA SER A 264 -5.76 6.15 27.35
C SER A 264 -4.71 5.02 27.41
N SER A 265 -5.14 3.76 27.26
CA SER A 265 -4.23 2.62 27.19
C SER A 265 -3.26 2.75 26.01
N TYR A 266 -2.23 1.91 26.00
CA TYR A 266 -1.30 1.79 24.89
C TYR A 266 -1.96 1.30 23.58
N ARG A 267 -1.23 1.35 22.47
CA ARG A 267 -1.58 0.71 21.17
C ARG A 267 -0.49 -0.27 20.79
N SER A 268 -0.82 -1.53 20.48
CA SER A 268 0.16 -2.53 20.02
C SER A 268 0.33 -2.61 18.50
N VAL A 269 -0.37 -1.77 17.74
CA VAL A 269 -0.29 -1.63 16.28
C VAL A 269 -0.26 -0.15 15.90
N ALA A 270 0.28 0.16 14.73
CA ALA A 270 0.36 1.52 14.20
C ALA A 270 -1.03 2.18 14.14
N THR A 271 -1.20 3.28 14.88
CA THR A 271 -2.45 4.05 14.97
C THR A 271 -2.25 5.42 14.34
N HIS A 272 -3.20 5.89 13.52
CA HIS A 272 -3.09 7.17 12.80
C HIS A 272 -3.09 8.36 13.78
N VAL A 273 -2.19 9.32 13.57
CA VAL A 273 -2.15 10.61 14.27
C VAL A 273 -3.30 11.48 13.72
N VAL A 274 -4.25 11.90 14.54
CA VAL A 274 -5.52 12.49 14.05
C VAL A 274 -5.56 14.01 14.15
N GLY A 275 -6.14 14.63 13.13
CA GLY A 275 -6.34 16.08 13.05
C GLY A 275 -5.23 16.79 12.26
N PRO A 276 -5.43 18.08 11.94
CA PRO A 276 -4.51 18.82 11.09
C PRO A 276 -3.12 18.92 11.75
N PRO A 277 -2.02 18.67 11.00
CA PRO A 277 -1.98 18.37 9.58
C PRO A 277 -2.14 16.87 9.30
N ASP A 278 -2.97 16.51 8.31
CA ASP A 278 -3.08 15.12 7.85
C ASP A 278 -1.92 14.70 6.92
N THR A 279 -0.95 15.58 6.63
CA THR A 279 0.26 15.27 5.86
C THR A 279 1.53 15.78 6.54
N TRP A 280 2.57 14.93 6.63
CA TRP A 280 3.76 15.17 7.43
C TRP A 280 5.04 15.09 6.60
N GLN A 281 5.93 16.06 6.73
CA GLN A 281 7.27 15.98 6.15
C GLN A 281 8.22 15.19 7.07
N SER A 282 8.04 15.25 8.39
CA SER A 282 8.85 14.54 9.38
C SER A 282 8.11 14.36 10.71
N VAL A 283 8.44 13.28 11.44
CA VAL A 283 7.97 13.00 12.81
C VAL A 283 9.13 12.54 13.70
N SER A 284 9.19 13.05 14.92
CA SER A 284 10.19 12.79 15.96
C SER A 284 9.49 12.43 17.27
N ALA A 285 9.68 11.21 17.75
CA ALA A 285 9.14 10.71 19.03
C ALA A 285 10.27 10.58 20.05
N ARG A 286 10.04 10.98 21.32
CA ARG A 286 11.08 10.89 22.35
C ARG A 286 10.61 10.38 23.71
N TYR A 287 10.56 11.19 24.77
CA TYR A 287 10.29 10.63 26.11
C TYR A 287 8.83 10.22 26.27
N ASP A 288 7.96 11.20 26.55
CA ASP A 288 6.51 11.05 26.63
C ASP A 288 5.80 12.18 25.84
N HIS A 289 6.50 12.70 24.82
CA HIS A 289 5.96 13.58 23.77
C HIS A 289 6.53 13.24 22.38
N SER A 290 5.90 13.83 21.37
CA SER A 290 6.17 13.66 19.95
C SER A 290 6.05 15.02 19.24
N CYS A 291 6.81 15.24 18.17
CA CYS A 291 6.80 16.46 17.37
C CYS A 291 6.98 16.16 15.89
N GLY A 292 6.61 17.09 15.01
CA GLY A 292 6.82 16.98 13.58
C GLY A 292 6.55 18.29 12.86
N PHE A 293 6.68 18.28 11.53
CA PHE A 293 6.26 19.41 10.70
C PHE A 293 5.60 18.93 9.40
N ALA A 294 4.66 19.73 8.90
CA ALA A 294 3.95 19.50 7.65
C ALA A 294 4.82 19.85 6.42
N HIS A 295 4.35 19.54 5.21
CA HIS A 295 5.01 19.96 3.97
C HIS A 295 5.00 21.49 3.73
N SER A 296 4.19 22.24 4.48
CA SER A 296 4.28 23.71 4.58
C SER A 296 5.50 24.19 5.40
N GLY A 297 6.14 23.29 6.14
CA GLY A 297 7.14 23.61 7.17
C GLY A 297 6.54 24.01 8.52
N GLU A 298 5.23 24.07 8.67
CA GLU A 298 4.58 24.43 9.93
C GLU A 298 4.79 23.34 11.00
N GLY A 299 5.18 23.75 12.22
CA GLY A 299 5.63 22.87 13.30
C GLY A 299 4.54 22.54 14.32
N TYR A 300 4.45 21.26 14.70
CA TYR A 300 3.44 20.72 15.61
C TYR A 300 4.09 19.79 16.64
N CYS A 301 3.56 19.75 17.85
CA CYS A 301 3.90 18.76 18.87
C CYS A 301 2.66 18.24 19.60
N TRP A 302 2.77 17.07 20.23
CA TRP A 302 1.72 16.44 21.03
C TRP A 302 2.28 15.48 22.09
N GLY A 303 1.49 15.16 23.11
CA GLY A 303 1.88 14.41 24.31
C GLY A 303 2.01 15.30 25.55
N GLU A 304 2.93 14.91 26.45
CA GLU A 304 3.23 15.67 27.66
C GLU A 304 3.73 17.09 27.32
N ASN A 305 3.25 18.09 28.06
CA ASN A 305 3.64 19.50 27.96
C ASN A 305 3.96 20.12 29.33
N SER A 306 4.09 19.31 30.38
CA SER A 306 4.28 19.73 31.78
C SER A 306 5.42 20.75 32.03
N LEU A 307 6.35 20.88 31.07
CA LEU A 307 7.52 21.77 31.10
C LEU A 307 7.59 22.70 29.87
N GLY A 308 6.50 22.78 29.07
CA GLY A 308 6.39 23.62 27.87
C GLY A 308 7.01 23.03 26.59
N GLN A 309 7.31 21.73 26.56
CA GLN A 309 8.01 21.06 25.46
C GLN A 309 7.25 21.02 24.12
N ILE A 310 5.96 21.40 24.10
CA ILE A 310 5.14 21.52 22.89
C ILE A 310 5.43 22.83 22.12
N GLY A 311 5.85 23.91 22.80
CA GLY A 311 6.18 25.19 22.15
C GLY A 311 4.97 26.06 21.79
N ASN A 312 3.82 25.82 22.44
CA ASN A 312 2.55 26.52 22.23
C ASN A 312 2.27 27.64 23.26
N GLY A 313 3.24 27.99 24.11
CA GLY A 313 3.08 29.02 25.15
C GLY A 313 2.25 28.57 26.37
N ASP A 314 1.85 27.30 26.43
CA ASP A 314 1.10 26.66 27.50
C ASP A 314 1.96 25.51 28.10
N THR A 315 1.57 24.99 29.26
CA THR A 315 2.15 23.78 29.88
C THR A 315 1.11 22.65 30.02
N THR A 316 -0.02 22.75 29.34
CA THR A 316 -1.10 21.76 29.33
C THR A 316 -0.84 20.67 28.28
N ASP A 317 -0.91 19.40 28.68
CA ASP A 317 -0.74 18.21 27.80
C ASP A 317 -1.79 18.19 26.68
N VAL A 318 -1.41 17.74 25.47
CA VAL A 318 -2.29 17.74 24.29
C VAL A 318 -2.24 16.41 23.52
N ALA A 319 -3.39 15.76 23.36
CA ALA A 319 -3.50 14.42 22.76
C ALA A 319 -3.69 14.40 21.23
N VAL A 320 -3.51 15.56 20.58
CA VAL A 320 -3.57 15.76 19.12
C VAL A 320 -2.47 16.73 18.71
N PRO A 321 -1.98 16.68 17.45
CA PRO A 321 -1.08 17.68 16.89
C PRO A 321 -1.53 19.10 17.23
N THR A 322 -0.70 19.81 17.97
CA THR A 322 -0.95 21.20 18.35
C THR A 322 0.16 22.05 17.76
N ALA A 323 -0.24 23.08 17.00
CA ALA A 323 0.69 24.00 16.36
C ALA A 323 1.51 24.76 17.41
N MET A 324 2.77 25.03 17.11
CA MET A 324 3.61 25.93 17.88
C MET A 324 3.07 27.37 17.79
N THR A 325 3.42 28.24 18.75
CA THR A 325 3.06 29.67 18.68
C THR A 325 3.78 30.44 17.56
N ASP A 326 4.79 29.83 16.94
CA ASP A 326 5.62 30.45 15.90
C ASP A 326 5.20 29.96 14.52
N THR A 327 5.02 30.90 13.57
CA THR A 327 4.68 30.63 12.17
C THR A 327 5.89 30.39 11.28
N ARG A 328 7.10 30.28 11.86
CA ARG A 328 8.32 29.88 11.15
C ARG A 328 8.20 28.51 10.48
N SER A 329 8.82 28.41 9.31
CA SER A 329 9.00 27.15 8.57
C SER A 329 10.21 26.39 9.12
N TRP A 330 10.01 25.13 9.50
CA TRP A 330 11.03 24.23 10.04
C TRP A 330 11.66 23.36 8.95
N GLY A 331 12.97 23.14 9.05
CA GLY A 331 13.70 22.14 8.26
C GLY A 331 14.02 20.87 9.05
N SER A 332 14.09 20.97 10.39
CA SER A 332 14.12 19.82 11.31
C SER A 332 13.56 20.18 12.67
N ILE A 333 12.96 19.20 13.36
CA ILE A 333 12.55 19.28 14.77
C ILE A 333 13.01 17.98 15.47
N SER A 334 13.56 18.12 16.67
CA SER A 334 14.04 17.04 17.54
C SER A 334 13.39 17.16 18.91
N ALA A 335 12.50 16.22 19.25
CA ALA A 335 11.93 16.11 20.58
C ALA A 335 12.99 15.61 21.58
N GLY A 336 13.19 16.30 22.69
CA GLY A 336 14.10 15.97 23.80
C GLY A 336 13.44 15.08 24.87
N TRP A 337 13.99 15.07 26.08
CA TRP A 337 13.32 14.43 27.23
C TRP A 337 12.29 15.34 27.90
N TYR A 338 12.62 16.62 28.03
CA TYR A 338 11.85 17.62 28.77
C TYR A 338 11.79 18.97 28.03
N HIS A 339 12.43 19.01 26.86
CA HIS A 339 12.56 20.15 25.97
C HIS A 339 12.49 19.65 24.53
N SER A 340 12.48 20.57 23.58
CA SER A 340 12.50 20.31 22.15
C SER A 340 13.42 21.34 21.48
N CYS A 341 14.00 20.99 20.34
CA CYS A 341 14.78 21.92 19.52
C CYS A 341 14.44 21.74 18.04
N GLY A 342 14.71 22.75 17.23
CA GLY A 342 14.55 22.70 15.79
C GLY A 342 15.50 23.62 15.04
N VAL A 343 15.64 23.39 13.74
CA VAL A 343 16.43 24.21 12.83
C VAL A 343 15.55 24.57 11.63
N THR A 344 15.56 25.85 11.25
CA THR A 344 14.84 26.34 10.08
C THR A 344 15.69 26.24 8.81
N PRO A 345 15.12 26.28 7.58
CA PRO A 345 15.89 26.12 6.33
C PRO A 345 17.02 27.14 6.11
N SER A 346 17.00 28.27 6.83
CA SER A 346 18.06 29.28 6.90
C SER A 346 19.25 28.91 7.80
N GLY A 347 19.17 27.79 8.54
CA GLY A 347 20.16 27.37 9.53
C GLY A 347 20.02 28.04 10.90
N GLU A 348 18.98 28.84 11.13
CA GLU A 348 18.70 29.42 12.46
C GLU A 348 18.13 28.34 13.38
N GLY A 349 18.73 28.17 14.56
CA GLY A 349 18.42 27.13 15.54
C GLY A 349 17.67 27.65 16.76
N TYR A 350 16.69 26.88 17.22
CA TYR A 350 15.77 27.24 18.31
C TYR A 350 15.58 26.07 19.27
N CYS A 351 15.32 26.35 20.55
CA CYS A 351 14.92 25.36 21.55
C CYS A 351 13.84 25.92 22.48
N TRP A 352 13.01 25.05 23.08
CA TRP A 352 11.94 25.39 24.02
C TRP A 352 11.67 24.24 25.00
N GLY A 353 11.05 24.53 26.15
CA GLY A 353 10.77 23.60 27.25
C GLY A 353 11.68 23.80 28.47
N GLU A 354 11.98 22.70 29.19
CA GLU A 354 12.83 22.68 30.40
C GLU A 354 14.26 23.22 30.12
N ASN A 355 14.79 24.08 30.99
CA ASN A 355 16.11 24.71 30.87
C ASN A 355 16.97 24.79 32.18
N PRO A 356 16.72 24.12 33.31
CA PRO A 356 17.46 24.34 34.57
C PRO A 356 18.93 23.89 34.50
N GLN A 357 19.38 23.30 33.39
CA GLN A 357 20.79 22.99 33.13
C GLN A 357 21.37 23.79 31.95
N GLY A 358 20.60 24.70 31.35
CA GLY A 358 20.99 25.51 30.20
C GLY A 358 20.88 24.79 28.85
N GLN A 359 20.04 23.75 28.76
CA GLN A 359 19.88 22.91 27.56
C GLN A 359 19.19 23.58 26.36
N LEU A 360 18.55 24.74 26.55
CA LEU A 360 18.06 25.55 25.44
C LEU A 360 19.19 26.34 24.76
N GLY A 361 20.35 26.51 25.42
CA GLY A 361 21.53 27.15 24.82
C GLY A 361 21.40 28.66 24.65
N ASN A 362 20.45 29.28 25.36
CA ASN A 362 20.14 30.71 25.33
C ASN A 362 21.07 31.56 26.21
N GLY A 363 21.80 30.95 27.15
CA GLY A 363 22.73 31.63 28.07
C GLY A 363 22.25 31.74 29.51
N ASP A 364 21.01 31.34 29.81
CA ASP A 364 20.43 31.32 31.15
C ASP A 364 20.09 29.88 31.60
N SER A 365 19.19 29.76 32.57
CA SER A 365 18.65 28.49 33.06
C SER A 365 17.16 28.59 33.38
N ILE A 366 16.39 29.30 32.54
CA ILE A 366 14.96 29.60 32.71
C ILE A 366 14.18 28.85 31.62
N ASP A 367 13.14 28.11 32.02
CA ASP A 367 12.27 27.35 31.11
C ASP A 367 11.51 28.33 30.19
N VAL A 368 11.37 28.00 28.90
CA VAL A 368 10.66 28.86 27.93
C VAL A 368 9.73 28.04 27.05
N TRP A 369 8.42 28.30 27.12
CA TRP A 369 7.38 27.46 26.52
C TRP A 369 7.07 27.83 25.05
N THR A 370 7.94 28.61 24.40
CA THR A 370 7.87 29.01 23.00
C THR A 370 9.26 28.95 22.35
N PRO A 371 9.36 28.69 21.03
CA PRO A 371 10.65 28.58 20.33
C PRO A 371 11.59 29.78 20.56
N THR A 372 12.70 29.53 21.25
CA THR A 372 13.67 30.57 21.65
C THR A 372 15.01 30.36 20.92
N PRO A 373 15.64 31.40 20.35
CA PRO A 373 16.90 31.27 19.62
C PRO A 373 18.04 30.67 20.47
N VAL A 374 18.79 29.73 19.88
CA VAL A 374 20.05 29.25 20.46
C VAL A 374 21.13 30.32 20.26
N SER A 375 21.80 30.71 21.35
CA SER A 375 22.81 31.77 21.33
C SER A 375 24.11 31.35 20.61
N GLY A 376 24.91 32.34 20.20
CA GLY A 376 26.21 32.15 19.54
C GLY A 376 26.25 32.45 18.04
N GLY A 377 25.09 32.56 17.38
CA GLY A 377 25.00 32.97 15.96
C GLY A 377 25.49 31.90 14.97
N HIS A 378 25.49 30.63 15.38
CA HIS A 378 25.89 29.50 14.54
C HIS A 378 24.83 29.21 13.46
N ALA A 379 25.28 28.94 12.23
CA ALA A 379 24.45 28.38 11.18
C ALA A 379 24.38 26.85 11.35
N TRP A 380 23.27 26.34 11.86
CA TRP A 380 23.07 24.92 12.15
C TRP A 380 22.66 24.15 10.89
N ALA A 381 23.20 22.94 10.72
CA ALA A 381 22.64 21.93 9.82
C ALA A 381 21.59 21.07 10.55
N LEU A 382 21.83 20.77 11.83
CA LEU A 382 20.94 19.96 12.68
C LEU A 382 21.20 20.24 14.17
N ILE A 383 20.15 20.09 14.99
CA ILE A 383 20.23 20.05 16.45
C ILE A 383 19.49 18.80 16.95
N SER A 384 20.19 18.00 17.74
CA SER A 384 19.64 16.89 18.51
C SER A 384 19.42 17.35 19.96
N ALA A 385 18.17 17.56 20.34
CA ALA A 385 17.79 17.66 21.74
C ALA A 385 18.08 16.33 22.43
N GLY A 386 18.53 16.32 23.69
CA GLY A 386 18.95 15.12 24.44
C GLY A 386 18.11 14.88 25.70
N GLY A 387 18.79 14.51 26.78
CA GLY A 387 18.21 14.42 28.13
C GLY A 387 17.87 15.79 28.70
N ASN A 388 18.70 16.29 29.61
CA ASN A 388 18.70 17.69 30.04
C ASN A 388 19.87 18.45 29.36
N PHE A 389 20.11 18.17 28.08
CA PHE A 389 21.23 18.69 27.29
C PHE A 389 20.89 18.59 25.79
N SER A 390 21.68 19.24 24.95
CA SER A 390 21.52 19.26 23.48
C SER A 390 22.89 19.23 22.80
N CYS A 391 22.94 18.75 21.56
CA CYS A 391 24.09 18.90 20.66
C CYS A 391 23.64 19.28 19.26
N GLY A 392 24.47 20.00 18.51
CA GLY A 392 24.21 20.36 17.12
C GLY A 392 25.47 20.30 16.27
N VAL A 393 25.27 20.24 14.96
CA VAL A 393 26.32 20.32 13.94
C VAL A 393 26.02 21.52 13.06
N THR A 394 27.02 22.36 12.80
CA THR A 394 26.90 23.52 11.91
C THR A 394 26.99 23.14 10.44
N THR A 395 26.64 24.04 9.54
CA THR A 395 26.86 23.87 8.08
C THR A 395 28.35 23.81 7.70
N SER A 396 29.26 24.23 8.59
CA SER A 396 30.71 24.01 8.50
C SER A 396 31.19 22.64 9.02
N GLY A 397 30.29 21.82 9.58
CA GLY A 397 30.62 20.53 10.20
C GLY A 397 31.24 20.64 11.60
N GLU A 398 31.20 21.81 12.24
CA GLU A 398 31.66 21.98 13.62
C GLU A 398 30.59 21.46 14.59
N GLY A 399 31.00 20.65 15.56
CA GLY A 399 30.12 20.04 16.54
C GLY A 399 30.10 20.82 17.85
N TYR A 400 28.91 21.14 18.35
CA TYR A 400 28.73 21.85 19.62
C TYR A 400 27.75 21.09 20.52
N CYS A 401 27.93 21.16 21.83
CA CYS A 401 26.99 20.64 22.83
C CYS A 401 26.81 21.62 24.00
N TRP A 402 25.61 21.62 24.59
CA TRP A 402 25.24 22.49 25.72
C TRP A 402 24.20 21.81 26.63
N GLY A 403 23.95 22.42 27.80
CA GLY A 403 23.13 21.87 28.89
C GLY A 403 23.93 21.06 29.92
N TYR A 404 23.30 20.04 30.49
CA TYR A 404 23.85 19.19 31.56
C TYR A 404 25.09 18.40 31.12
N ASN A 405 26.15 18.41 31.92
CA ASN A 405 27.42 17.73 31.60
C ASN A 405 27.96 16.78 32.69
N TYR A 406 27.17 16.45 33.73
CA TYR A 406 27.68 15.63 34.86
C TYR A 406 28.24 14.26 34.41
N TRP A 407 27.65 13.65 33.37
CA TRP A 407 28.12 12.39 32.81
C TRP A 407 29.22 12.55 31.75
N ARG A 408 29.56 13.81 31.40
CA ARG A 408 30.49 14.26 30.35
C ARG A 408 29.91 14.23 28.92
N GLN A 409 28.58 14.26 28.81
CA GLN A 409 27.86 14.10 27.55
C GLN A 409 28.08 15.25 26.54
N LEU A 410 28.65 16.39 26.95
CA LEU A 410 28.97 17.49 26.04
C LEU A 410 30.28 17.27 25.26
N GLY A 411 31.16 16.36 25.68
CA GLY A 411 32.38 16.05 24.94
C GLY A 411 33.45 17.17 24.98
N ASP A 412 33.32 18.15 25.87
CA ASP A 412 34.20 19.31 26.02
C ASP A 412 35.46 19.05 26.87
N GLY A 413 35.74 17.79 27.18
CA GLY A 413 36.78 17.35 28.12
C GLY A 413 36.39 17.42 29.60
N THR A 414 35.31 18.11 29.97
CA THR A 414 34.99 18.45 31.37
C THR A 414 33.83 17.61 31.96
N ARG A 415 33.27 18.08 33.09
CA ARG A 415 31.99 17.63 33.68
C ARG A 415 31.02 18.80 33.94
N THR A 416 31.34 19.98 33.44
CA THR A 416 30.69 21.25 33.82
C THR A 416 29.57 21.56 32.83
N SER A 417 28.34 21.76 33.33
CA SER A 417 27.19 22.16 32.49
C SER A 417 27.45 23.48 31.78
N ARG A 418 26.89 23.67 30.59
CA ARG A 418 27.17 24.83 29.72
C ARG A 418 25.84 25.45 29.24
N PRO A 419 25.47 26.68 29.62
CA PRO A 419 24.22 27.30 29.14
C PRO A 419 24.32 27.88 27.73
N LEU A 420 25.46 27.72 27.07
CA LEU A 420 25.75 28.17 25.71
C LEU A 420 26.41 27.03 24.92
N PRO A 421 26.19 26.95 23.58
CA PRO A 421 26.90 26.03 22.70
C PRO A 421 28.42 26.03 22.95
N THR A 422 28.95 24.88 23.34
CA THR A 422 30.38 24.69 23.63
C THR A 422 30.94 23.67 22.64
N LEU A 423 32.05 24.00 22.00
CA LEU A 423 32.68 23.16 20.96
C LEU A 423 33.06 21.77 21.52
N VAL A 424 32.69 20.73 20.79
CA VAL A 424 33.07 19.34 21.09
C VAL A 424 34.58 19.16 20.82
N SER A 425 35.29 18.56 21.77
CA SER A 425 36.74 18.37 21.65
C SER A 425 37.13 17.33 20.58
N GLY A 426 38.41 17.34 20.18
CA GLY A 426 38.98 16.40 19.21
C GLY A 426 39.16 16.97 17.80
N GLY A 427 38.46 18.05 17.44
CA GLY A 427 38.65 18.74 16.15
C GLY A 427 38.11 17.99 14.94
N HIS A 428 37.14 17.09 15.14
CA HIS A 428 36.47 16.34 14.07
C HIS A 428 35.50 17.23 13.28
N THR A 429 35.46 17.06 11.97
CA THR A 429 34.36 17.55 11.12
C THR A 429 33.23 16.51 11.14
N TRP A 430 32.07 16.89 11.66
CA TRP A 430 30.92 16.01 11.86
C TRP A 430 29.98 16.04 10.67
N ALA A 431 29.48 14.86 10.28
CA ALA A 431 28.29 14.74 9.44
C ALA A 431 27.01 14.73 10.30
N SER A 432 27.06 14.14 11.50
CA SER A 432 25.96 14.15 12.46
C SER A 432 26.42 13.95 13.90
N ILE A 433 25.63 14.47 14.85
CA ILE A 433 25.71 14.13 16.28
C ILE A 433 24.30 13.78 16.78
N SER A 434 24.17 12.57 17.33
CA SER A 434 22.97 12.03 17.97
C SER A 434 23.15 12.04 19.49
N THR A 435 22.10 12.39 20.22
CA THR A 435 22.08 12.37 21.70
C THR A 435 21.13 11.30 22.24
N GLY A 436 21.51 10.69 23.37
CA GLY A 436 20.61 9.94 24.24
C GLY A 436 20.30 10.76 25.50
N ARG A 437 19.83 10.11 26.59
CA ARG A 437 19.59 10.82 27.87
C ARG A 437 20.87 11.27 28.58
N TYR A 438 21.96 10.51 28.45
CA TYR A 438 23.20 10.68 29.25
C TYR A 438 24.50 10.51 28.46
N HIS A 439 24.42 10.29 27.15
CA HIS A 439 25.55 10.03 26.27
C HIS A 439 25.24 10.55 24.88
N SER A 440 26.29 10.73 24.08
CA SER A 440 26.22 11.28 22.73
C SER A 440 27.08 10.42 21.83
N CYS A 441 26.70 10.30 20.56
CA CYS A 441 27.50 9.68 19.53
C CYS A 441 27.46 10.53 18.26
N GLY A 442 28.50 10.48 17.46
CA GLY A 442 28.56 11.22 16.20
C GLY A 442 29.30 10.44 15.13
N VAL A 443 29.01 10.80 13.88
CA VAL A 443 29.68 10.28 12.69
C VAL A 443 30.44 11.44 12.07
N ALA A 444 31.76 11.28 11.90
CA ALA A 444 32.58 12.25 11.19
C ALA A 444 32.33 12.17 9.68
N THR A 445 32.71 13.20 8.91
CA THR A 445 32.57 13.19 7.44
C THR A 445 33.43 12.14 6.73
N SER A 446 34.36 11.50 7.45
CA SER A 446 35.11 10.30 7.02
C SER A 446 34.32 8.99 7.16
N GLY A 447 33.16 9.00 7.83
CA GLY A 447 32.43 7.81 8.26
C GLY A 447 32.90 7.23 9.59
N ASP A 448 33.92 7.82 10.25
CA ASP A 448 34.39 7.38 11.56
C ASP A 448 33.34 7.63 12.66
N GLY A 449 33.05 6.60 13.45
CA GLY A 449 32.07 6.65 14.55
C GLY A 449 32.71 6.92 15.91
N TYR A 450 32.14 7.86 16.67
CA TYR A 450 32.60 8.22 18.01
C TYR A 450 31.44 8.27 19.01
N CYS A 451 31.69 7.91 20.27
CA CYS A 451 30.73 8.08 21.37
C CYS A 451 31.39 8.61 22.64
N TRP A 452 30.66 9.43 23.42
CA TRP A 452 31.11 10.03 24.67
C TRP A 452 29.97 10.22 25.70
N GLY A 453 30.31 10.61 26.93
CA GLY A 453 29.40 10.69 28.07
C GLY A 453 29.35 9.39 28.90
N TYR A 454 28.15 8.99 29.32
CA TYR A 454 27.93 7.90 30.27
C TYR A 454 28.27 6.51 29.70
N GLY A 455 29.30 5.86 30.23
CA GLY A 455 29.80 4.58 29.71
C GLY A 455 29.00 3.32 30.09
N ASN A 456 28.14 3.39 31.12
CA ASN A 456 27.60 2.19 31.75
C ASN A 456 26.77 1.31 30.80
N TYR A 457 26.97 -0.01 30.96
CA TYR A 457 26.55 -1.10 30.09
C TYR A 457 27.28 -1.22 28.73
N GLY A 458 28.27 -0.37 28.44
CA GLY A 458 29.08 -0.47 27.21
C GLY A 458 28.54 0.32 26.02
N ARG A 459 27.55 1.20 26.23
CA ARG A 459 26.84 1.97 25.18
C ARG A 459 27.72 2.89 24.31
N LEU A 460 28.98 3.08 24.69
CA LEU A 460 29.94 3.87 23.91
C LEU A 460 30.72 3.00 22.89
N GLY A 461 30.47 1.69 22.85
CA GLY A 461 30.98 0.79 21.80
C GLY A 461 32.50 0.60 21.78
N ASN A 462 33.20 1.00 22.84
CA ASN A 462 34.66 1.09 22.91
C ASN A 462 35.31 -0.01 23.78
N GLY A 463 34.63 -1.13 23.97
CA GLY A 463 35.08 -2.26 24.79
C GLY A 463 35.04 -2.00 26.31
N SER A 464 34.53 -0.84 26.75
CA SER A 464 34.58 -0.41 28.15
C SER A 464 33.23 0.11 28.67
N THR A 465 33.05 0.04 29.99
CA THR A 465 31.95 0.69 30.72
C THR A 465 32.32 2.08 31.26
N ASN A 466 33.60 2.49 31.10
CA ASN A 466 34.10 3.77 31.59
C ASN A 466 33.48 4.96 30.84
N HIS A 467 33.14 6.02 31.59
CA HIS A 467 32.61 7.26 31.02
C HIS A 467 33.73 8.03 30.31
N ARG A 468 33.41 8.75 29.23
CA ARG A 468 34.39 9.47 28.39
C ARG A 468 34.00 10.94 28.28
N SER A 469 34.94 11.86 28.49
CA SER A 469 34.68 13.31 28.38
C SER A 469 35.09 13.94 27.05
N VAL A 470 35.66 13.14 26.16
CA VAL A 470 36.02 13.51 24.78
C VAL A 470 35.44 12.44 23.84
N PRO A 471 35.13 12.77 22.58
CA PRO A 471 34.78 11.76 21.58
C PRO A 471 35.78 10.61 21.58
N THR A 472 35.27 9.39 21.75
CA THR A 472 36.09 8.18 21.79
C THR A 472 35.66 7.27 20.65
N PRO A 473 36.58 6.76 19.81
CA PRO A 473 36.23 5.88 18.70
C PRO A 473 35.39 4.67 19.13
N VAL A 474 34.39 4.36 18.33
CA VAL A 474 33.62 3.11 18.39
C VAL A 474 34.49 1.99 17.82
N SER A 475 34.50 0.83 18.48
CA SER A 475 35.31 -0.33 18.04
C SER A 475 34.72 -1.01 16.80
N GLY A 476 35.55 -1.78 16.11
CA GLY A 476 35.16 -2.58 14.93
C GLY A 476 35.67 -2.02 13.60
N GLY A 477 35.92 -0.71 13.51
CA GLY A 477 36.47 -0.09 12.28
C GLY A 477 35.45 0.04 11.14
N HIS A 478 34.16 0.04 11.45
CA HIS A 478 33.09 0.20 10.48
C HIS A 478 32.98 1.65 9.96
N THR A 479 32.67 1.80 8.68
CA THR A 479 32.27 3.10 8.08
C THR A 479 30.78 3.32 8.32
N TRP A 480 30.44 4.28 9.17
CA TRP A 480 29.06 4.57 9.57
C TRP A 480 28.38 5.54 8.60
N ALA A 481 27.12 5.27 8.29
CA ALA A 481 26.22 6.26 7.71
C ALA A 481 25.51 7.05 8.82
N ALA A 482 25.07 6.36 9.89
CA ALA A 482 24.47 6.99 11.07
C ALA A 482 24.70 6.17 12.35
N ILE A 483 24.74 6.85 13.50
CA ILE A 483 24.72 6.24 14.84
C ILE A 483 23.64 6.94 15.67
N ALA A 484 22.68 6.16 16.17
CA ALA A 484 21.61 6.60 17.05
C ALA A 484 21.96 6.33 18.53
N ALA A 485 22.12 7.40 19.30
CA ALA A 485 22.45 7.33 20.72
C ALA A 485 21.17 7.06 21.54
N GLY A 486 20.97 5.80 21.95
CA GLY A 486 19.67 5.33 22.46
C GLY A 486 19.15 6.00 23.72
N ASN A 487 17.82 6.15 23.76
CA ASN A 487 17.15 7.05 24.70
C ASN A 487 17.42 6.75 26.18
N ARG A 488 17.84 5.53 26.59
CA ARG A 488 18.33 5.30 27.96
C ARG A 488 19.57 4.42 28.16
N TYR A 489 19.79 3.34 27.41
CA TYR A 489 20.73 2.28 27.83
C TYR A 489 21.57 1.59 26.75
N HIS A 490 21.24 1.77 25.48
CA HIS A 490 21.90 1.11 24.34
C HIS A 490 22.17 2.17 23.26
N THR A 491 22.83 1.77 22.18
CA THR A 491 23.17 2.58 21.00
C THR A 491 23.13 1.64 19.81
N CYS A 492 22.70 2.12 18.65
CA CYS A 492 22.78 1.37 17.40
C CYS A 492 23.30 2.27 16.28
N GLY A 493 23.72 1.67 15.17
CA GLY A 493 24.13 2.39 13.98
C GLY A 493 23.99 1.55 12.73
N VAL A 494 23.95 2.23 11.60
CA VAL A 494 23.92 1.64 10.26
C VAL A 494 25.17 2.09 9.51
N THR A 495 25.78 1.14 8.83
CA THR A 495 26.99 1.35 8.01
C THR A 495 26.66 1.82 6.60
N THR A 496 27.65 2.31 5.86
CA THR A 496 27.47 2.68 4.44
C THR A 496 27.20 1.48 3.52
N SER A 497 27.35 0.25 4.01
CA SER A 497 26.94 -1.01 3.36
C SER A 497 25.51 -1.46 3.73
N GLY A 498 24.83 -0.74 4.62
CA GLY A 498 23.50 -1.11 5.14
C GLY A 498 23.52 -2.19 6.23
N GLU A 499 24.69 -2.66 6.68
CA GLU A 499 24.78 -3.54 7.85
C GLU A 499 24.40 -2.76 9.12
N GLY A 500 23.51 -3.33 9.92
CA GLY A 500 23.00 -2.75 11.16
C GLY A 500 23.64 -3.37 12.40
N TYR A 501 24.10 -2.53 13.33
CA TYR A 501 24.78 -2.95 14.56
C TYR A 501 24.17 -2.28 15.78
N CYS A 502 24.10 -2.99 16.91
CA CYS A 502 23.69 -2.45 18.20
C CYS A 502 24.67 -2.83 19.33
N TRP A 503 24.70 -2.03 20.39
CA TRP A 503 25.54 -2.26 21.57
C TRP A 503 25.02 -1.56 22.84
N GLY A 504 25.58 -1.93 23.99
CA GLY A 504 25.16 -1.46 25.31
C GLY A 504 24.35 -2.50 26.09
N ARG A 505 23.34 -2.04 26.84
CA ARG A 505 22.46 -2.92 27.64
C ARG A 505 21.60 -3.79 26.73
N ASN A 506 21.49 -5.09 27.04
CA ASN A 506 20.71 -6.05 26.26
C ASN A 506 19.67 -6.84 27.07
N SER A 507 19.30 -6.39 28.29
CA SER A 507 18.46 -7.18 29.21
C SER A 507 17.06 -7.58 28.70
N TYR A 508 16.60 -6.99 27.60
CA TYR A 508 15.34 -7.30 26.92
C TYR A 508 15.53 -7.71 25.45
N GLY A 509 16.76 -7.98 25.00
CA GLY A 509 17.07 -8.30 23.60
C GLY A 509 17.16 -7.09 22.67
N GLN A 510 17.27 -5.86 23.20
CA GLN A 510 17.31 -4.62 22.42
C GLN A 510 18.55 -4.44 21.52
N VAL A 511 19.54 -5.34 21.59
CA VAL A 511 20.62 -5.41 20.61
C VAL A 511 20.18 -6.11 19.31
N GLY A 512 19.13 -6.94 19.35
CA GLY A 512 18.63 -7.65 18.18
C GLY A 512 19.46 -8.87 17.78
N ASP A 513 20.42 -9.29 18.62
CA ASP A 513 21.35 -10.41 18.38
C ASP A 513 20.85 -11.76 18.94
N GLY A 514 19.56 -11.88 19.26
CA GLY A 514 18.94 -13.06 19.86
C GLY A 514 19.26 -13.29 21.35
N ALA A 515 20.27 -12.61 21.89
CA ALA A 515 20.75 -12.79 23.26
C ALA A 515 20.09 -11.81 24.25
N THR A 516 20.51 -11.90 25.52
CA THR A 516 20.13 -10.93 26.58
C THR A 516 21.34 -10.37 27.36
N SER A 517 22.56 -10.81 27.01
CA SER A 517 23.80 -10.32 27.62
C SER A 517 24.26 -9.03 26.94
N ASN A 518 24.76 -8.07 27.72
CA ASN A 518 25.20 -6.76 27.22
C ASN A 518 26.33 -6.90 26.18
N ARG A 519 26.50 -5.88 25.33
CA ARG A 519 27.58 -5.77 24.35
C ARG A 519 28.39 -4.50 24.60
N LEU A 520 29.72 -4.63 24.68
CA LEU A 520 30.63 -3.50 24.95
C LEU A 520 31.22 -2.88 23.66
N ILE A 521 30.96 -3.51 22.53
CA ILE A 521 31.36 -3.13 21.16
C ILE A 521 30.14 -3.33 20.23
N PRO A 522 30.10 -2.70 19.05
CA PRO A 522 29.09 -3.01 18.04
C PRO A 522 28.96 -4.51 17.80
N THR A 523 27.71 -4.97 17.73
CA THR A 523 27.36 -6.37 17.46
C THR A 523 26.29 -6.37 16.38
N LEU A 524 26.48 -7.20 15.36
CA LEU A 524 25.58 -7.27 14.21
C LEU A 524 24.16 -7.67 14.67
N ILE A 525 23.16 -6.99 14.14
CA ILE A 525 21.75 -7.34 14.36
C ILE A 525 21.44 -8.65 13.62
N SER A 526 20.63 -9.53 14.20
CA SER A 526 20.27 -10.80 13.58
C SER A 526 19.32 -10.60 12.39
N GLY A 527 19.52 -11.38 11.33
CA GLY A 527 18.71 -11.36 10.11
C GLY A 527 19.41 -10.65 8.94
N GLU A 528 19.14 -11.11 7.72
CA GLU A 528 19.76 -10.60 6.48
C GLU A 528 19.04 -9.32 5.99
N HIS A 529 19.07 -8.28 6.83
CA HIS A 529 18.43 -6.99 6.57
C HIS A 529 19.46 -5.95 6.09
N VAL A 530 19.18 -5.32 4.94
CA VAL A 530 19.89 -4.12 4.48
C VAL A 530 19.17 -2.90 5.04
N TRP A 531 19.71 -2.30 6.09
CA TRP A 531 19.12 -1.16 6.78
C TRP A 531 19.40 0.16 6.06
N GLU A 532 18.41 1.02 6.00
CA GLU A 532 18.53 2.43 5.63
C GLU A 532 18.71 3.31 6.88
N SER A 533 17.93 3.04 7.93
CA SER A 533 18.00 3.77 9.20
C SER A 533 17.62 2.91 10.39
N ILE A 534 18.17 3.24 11.57
CA ILE A 534 17.85 2.61 12.85
C ILE A 534 17.63 3.71 13.90
N SER A 535 16.53 3.60 14.64
CA SER A 535 16.09 4.50 15.71
C SER A 535 16.00 3.75 17.03
N THR A 536 16.50 4.36 18.10
CA THR A 536 16.86 3.66 19.35
C THR A 536 16.10 4.18 20.56
N GLY A 537 15.11 3.42 20.98
CA GLY A 537 14.20 3.77 22.05
C GLY A 537 14.75 3.58 23.47
N GLY A 538 13.84 3.52 24.45
CA GLY A 538 14.21 3.39 25.86
C GLY A 538 14.75 1.99 26.20
N TYR A 539 14.05 0.96 25.72
CA TYR A 539 14.34 -0.46 25.92
C TYR A 539 14.11 -1.32 24.66
N HIS A 540 13.86 -0.68 23.52
CA HIS A 540 13.65 -1.27 22.20
C HIS A 540 14.43 -0.45 21.15
N ALA A 541 14.58 -1.00 19.96
CA ALA A 541 15.01 -0.27 18.77
C ALA A 541 14.13 -0.67 17.60
N CYS A 542 14.06 0.17 16.58
CA CYS A 542 13.36 -0.09 15.33
C CYS A 542 14.18 0.43 14.16
N GLY A 543 13.98 -0.11 12.97
CA GLY A 543 14.68 0.34 11.77
C GLY A 543 13.85 0.18 10.50
N LEU A 544 14.26 0.91 9.47
CA LEU A 544 13.76 0.76 8.10
C LEU A 544 14.83 0.04 7.26
N THR A 545 14.40 -0.91 6.45
CA THR A 545 15.22 -1.54 5.43
C THR A 545 15.07 -0.82 4.10
N VAL A 546 16.12 -0.84 3.27
CA VAL A 546 16.07 -0.38 1.89
C VAL A 546 14.93 -1.11 1.17
N GLY A 547 13.93 -0.37 0.69
CA GLY A 547 12.66 -0.91 0.18
C GLY A 547 11.45 -0.73 1.12
N GLY A 548 11.58 0.01 2.22
CA GLY A 548 10.44 0.49 3.02
C GLY A 548 9.91 -0.47 4.09
N GLY A 549 10.55 -1.62 4.27
CA GLY A 549 10.20 -2.60 5.30
C GLY A 549 10.59 -2.11 6.69
N ALA A 550 9.66 -2.14 7.64
CA ALA A 550 9.86 -1.58 8.97
C ALA A 550 9.81 -2.68 10.06
N TYR A 551 10.80 -2.66 10.94
CA TYR A 551 11.02 -3.71 11.95
C TYR A 551 11.34 -3.11 13.32
N CYS A 552 10.94 -3.78 14.40
CA CYS A 552 11.29 -3.42 15.78
C CYS A 552 11.81 -4.63 16.56
N TRP A 553 12.59 -4.41 17.63
CA TRP A 553 13.02 -5.45 18.57
C TRP A 553 13.34 -4.90 19.96
N GLY A 554 13.42 -5.78 20.96
CA GLY A 554 13.64 -5.47 22.37
C GLY A 554 12.35 -5.58 23.18
N ARG A 555 12.19 -4.68 24.15
CA ARG A 555 11.06 -4.69 25.09
C ARG A 555 9.76 -4.21 24.42
N ASP A 556 8.64 -4.85 24.74
CA ASP A 556 7.32 -4.59 24.12
C ASP A 556 6.15 -4.43 25.13
N ASN A 557 6.45 -4.16 26.39
CA ASN A 557 5.44 -4.16 27.47
C ASN A 557 4.33 -3.08 27.38
N TYR A 558 4.36 -2.20 26.36
CA TYR A 558 3.31 -1.27 25.97
C TYR A 558 2.96 -1.42 24.48
N GLY A 559 3.36 -2.50 23.80
CA GLY A 559 3.11 -2.70 22.37
C GLY A 559 3.97 -1.83 21.44
N GLN A 560 5.04 -1.20 21.94
CA GLN A 560 5.93 -0.30 21.20
C GLN A 560 6.70 -0.92 20.01
N LEU A 561 6.64 -2.25 19.83
CA LEU A 561 7.16 -2.93 18.65
C LEU A 561 6.16 -2.98 17.48
N GLY A 562 4.88 -2.65 17.69
CA GLY A 562 3.89 -2.48 16.62
C GLY A 562 3.44 -3.77 15.92
N ASN A 563 3.70 -4.93 16.53
CA ASN A 563 3.42 -6.27 15.99
C ASN A 563 2.09 -6.88 16.48
N GLY A 564 1.28 -6.12 17.22
CA GLY A 564 0.04 -6.56 17.85
C GLY A 564 0.17 -7.40 19.13
N LEU A 565 1.35 -7.96 19.43
CA LEU A 565 1.56 -8.98 20.46
C LEU A 565 1.79 -8.43 21.87
N ALA A 566 2.52 -7.32 22.01
CA ALA A 566 2.99 -6.78 23.31
C ALA A 566 3.93 -7.75 24.08
N GLU A 567 4.79 -8.48 23.36
CA GLU A 567 5.77 -9.43 23.91
C GLU A 567 7.23 -9.10 23.52
N ASP A 568 8.15 -9.16 24.48
CA ASP A 568 9.57 -8.83 24.29
C ASP A 568 10.28 -9.78 23.28
N VAL A 569 10.71 -9.28 22.12
CA VAL A 569 11.44 -10.04 21.09
C VAL A 569 12.93 -9.68 21.06
N ARG A 570 13.80 -10.63 20.69
CA ARG A 570 15.28 -10.46 20.77
C ARG A 570 15.99 -10.35 19.42
N VAL A 571 15.22 -10.36 18.34
CA VAL A 571 15.63 -10.20 16.94
C VAL A 571 14.58 -9.32 16.25
N PRO A 572 14.89 -8.65 15.13
CA PRO A 572 13.91 -7.85 14.38
C PRO A 572 12.63 -8.63 14.07
N ILE A 573 11.48 -8.05 14.42
CA ILE A 573 10.16 -8.48 13.95
C ILE A 573 9.50 -7.36 13.15
N LYS A 574 8.84 -7.71 12.05
CA LYS A 574 8.18 -6.76 11.16
C LYS A 574 6.99 -6.10 11.86
N ILE A 575 6.86 -4.79 11.70
CA ILE A 575 5.74 -3.99 12.22
C ILE A 575 4.48 -4.31 11.39
N PHE A 576 3.31 -4.34 12.02
CA PHE A 576 2.04 -4.48 11.29
C PHE A 576 1.66 -3.17 10.61
N MET A 577 1.31 -3.26 9.33
CA MET A 577 0.69 -2.16 8.61
C MET A 577 -0.65 -1.79 9.28
N PRO A 578 -1.01 -0.49 9.34
CA PRO A 578 -2.39 -0.10 9.62
C PRO A 578 -3.31 -0.62 8.51
N SER A 579 -4.56 -0.94 8.87
CA SER A 579 -5.61 -1.49 8.00
C SER A 579 -6.43 -0.40 7.31
#